data_AF-A0A924XEJ8-F1
#
_entry.id   AF-A0A924XEJ8-F1
#
_cell.length_a   1.000
_cell.length_b   1.000
_cell.length_c   1.000
_cell.angle_alpha   90.00
_cell.angle_beta   90.00
_cell.angle_gamma   90.00
#
_symmetry.space_group_name_H-M   'P 1'
#
loop_
_entity.id
_entity.type
_entity.pdbx_description
1 polymer ?
#
loop_
_entity_poly.entity_id
_entity_poly.type
_entity_poly.pdbx_seq_one_letter_code
_entity_poly.pdbx_strand_id
1 'polypeptide(L)'
;MKRTLILSTIAVLLTTTSIVYFAYFRPSQAESKTANANVNNGEKSQSKVIAAPGVVESVSEEIEVGAELAGKLKSVLVEEGDEVLKGQIIAVLENADFVANIAT
;
A
#
# COMPACT_ATOMS: atom_id res chain seq x y z
N MET A 1 56.22 -7.65 -64.60
CA MET A 1 54.91 -8.27 -64.30
C MET A 1 54.78 -8.81 -62.87
N LYS A 2 55.85 -9.32 -62.23
CA LYS A 2 55.77 -9.88 -60.85
C LYS A 2 55.56 -8.82 -59.74
N ARG A 3 56.11 -7.61 -59.91
CA ARG A 3 55.99 -6.50 -58.94
C ARG A 3 54.57 -5.91 -58.83
N THR A 4 53.84 -5.82 -59.93
CA THR A 4 52.44 -5.36 -59.96
C THR A 4 51.48 -6.40 -59.37
N LEU A 5 51.81 -7.69 -59.49
CA LEU A 5 51.11 -8.78 -58.80
C LEU A 5 51.29 -8.70 -57.27
N ILE A 6 52.51 -8.46 -56.79
CA ILE A 6 52.80 -8.32 -55.34
C ILE A 6 52.08 -7.10 -54.74
N LEU A 7 52.04 -5.98 -55.48
CA LEU A 7 51.33 -4.76 -55.04
C LEU A 7 49.82 -4.97 -54.96
N SER A 8 49.22 -5.71 -55.90
CA SER A 8 47.78 -6.02 -55.86
C SER A 8 47.42 -6.94 -54.69
N THR A 9 48.26 -7.93 -54.38
CA THR A 9 48.01 -8.84 -53.24
C THR A 9 48.09 -8.12 -51.89
N ILE A 10 49.03 -7.18 -51.74
CA ILE A 10 49.15 -6.38 -50.51
C ILE A 10 47.98 -5.41 -50.38
N ALA A 11 47.52 -4.81 -51.48
CA ALA A 11 46.35 -3.93 -51.48
C ALA A 11 45.08 -4.68 -51.05
N VAL A 12 44.88 -5.92 -51.52
CA VAL A 12 43.74 -6.76 -51.13
C VAL A 12 43.83 -7.18 -49.65
N LEU A 13 45.04 -7.46 -49.16
CA LEU A 13 45.22 -7.81 -47.75
C LEU A 13 44.91 -6.62 -46.83
N LEU A 14 45.34 -5.41 -47.21
CA LEU A 14 45.08 -4.19 -46.43
C LEU A 14 43.58 -3.85 -46.42
N THR A 15 42.89 -3.93 -47.55
CA THR A 15 41.46 -3.63 -47.61
C THR A 15 40.63 -4.63 -46.81
N THR A 16 40.96 -5.93 -46.88
CA THR A 16 40.28 -6.96 -46.08
C THR A 16 40.49 -6.75 -44.59
N THR A 17 41.71 -6.42 -44.13
CA THR A 17 41.96 -6.11 -42.72
C THR A 17 41.23 -4.86 -42.23
N SER A 18 41.16 -3.78 -43.04
CA SER A 18 40.42 -2.56 -42.67
C SER A 18 38.92 -2.80 -42.56
N ILE A 19 38.33 -3.61 -43.45
CA ILE A 19 36.90 -3.94 -43.41
C ILE A 19 36.57 -4.74 -42.14
N VAL A 20 37.39 -5.73 -41.80
CA VAL A 20 37.20 -6.53 -40.58
C VAL A 20 37.38 -5.68 -39.33
N TYR A 21 38.41 -4.82 -39.30
CA TYR A 21 38.61 -3.89 -38.19
C TYR A 21 37.43 -2.93 -38.03
N PHE A 22 36.91 -2.37 -39.13
CA PHE A 22 35.75 -1.47 -39.08
C PHE A 22 34.46 -2.21 -38.69
N ALA A 23 34.31 -3.48 -39.05
CA ALA A 23 33.20 -4.32 -38.63
C ALA A 23 33.24 -4.64 -37.13
N TYR A 24 34.43 -4.94 -36.59
CA TYR A 24 34.64 -5.13 -35.14
C TYR A 24 34.51 -3.82 -34.35
N PHE A 25 34.94 -2.71 -34.94
CA PHE A 25 34.89 -1.38 -34.34
C PHE A 25 33.57 -0.66 -34.64
N ARG A 26 32.55 -1.35 -35.18
CA ARG A 26 31.20 -0.78 -35.20
C ARG A 26 30.80 -0.58 -33.75
N PRO A 27 30.62 0.67 -33.29
CA PRO A 27 30.05 0.89 -31.98
C PRO A 27 28.71 0.18 -31.99
N SER A 28 28.57 -0.80 -31.08
CA SER A 28 27.28 -1.38 -30.77
C SER A 28 26.39 -0.19 -30.42
N GLN A 29 25.53 0.17 -31.38
CA GLN A 29 24.39 1.03 -31.15
C GLN A 29 23.50 0.23 -30.20
N ALA A 30 23.90 0.20 -28.93
CA ALA A 30 23.08 -0.20 -27.83
C ALA A 30 21.78 0.54 -28.06
N GLU A 31 20.70 -0.23 -28.18
CA GLU A 31 19.33 0.25 -28.25
C GLU A 31 19.18 1.41 -27.29
N SER A 32 19.30 2.61 -27.82
CA SER A 32 18.73 3.77 -27.17
C SER A 32 17.24 3.58 -27.39
N LYS A 33 16.63 2.77 -26.52
CA LYS A 33 15.25 2.95 -26.12
C LYS A 33 15.20 4.38 -25.64
N THR A 34 14.92 5.29 -26.56
CA THR A 34 14.25 6.52 -26.26
C THR A 34 13.03 6.10 -25.46
N ALA A 35 13.13 6.24 -24.14
CA ALA A 35 11.97 6.32 -23.29
C ALA A 35 11.20 7.53 -23.81
N ASN A 36 10.34 7.29 -24.79
CA ASN A 36 9.28 8.20 -25.16
C ASN A 36 8.44 8.29 -23.90
N ALA A 37 8.76 9.24 -23.04
CA ALA A 37 7.88 9.68 -22.00
C ALA A 37 6.65 10.18 -22.75
N ASN A 38 5.63 9.32 -22.84
CA ASN A 38 4.30 9.71 -23.24
C ASN A 38 3.88 10.79 -22.24
N VAL A 39 4.09 12.05 -22.61
CA VAL A 39 3.54 13.20 -21.92
C VAL A 39 2.07 13.21 -22.28
N ASN A 40 1.34 12.28 -21.66
CA ASN A 40 -0.09 12.33 -21.54
C ASN A 40 -0.37 13.59 -20.69
N ASN A 41 -0.51 14.72 -21.38
CA ASN A 41 -1.07 15.98 -20.87
C ASN A 41 -2.59 15.84 -20.64
N GLY A 42 -3.05 14.65 -20.26
CA GLY A 42 -4.35 14.49 -19.61
C GLY A 42 -4.13 14.90 -18.17
N GLU A 43 -4.51 16.13 -17.84
CA GLU A 43 -4.65 16.71 -16.50
C GLU A 43 -4.23 15.77 -15.39
N LYS A 44 -2.92 15.57 -15.25
CA LYS A 44 -2.39 14.91 -14.07
C LYS A 44 -2.50 15.95 -12.99
N SER A 45 -3.70 16.05 -12.41
CA SER A 45 -3.85 16.37 -11.00
C SER A 45 -3.05 15.30 -10.26
N GLN A 46 -1.73 15.48 -10.27
CA GLN A 46 -0.81 14.80 -9.39
C GLN A 46 -1.18 15.32 -8.01
N SER A 47 -2.23 14.74 -7.44
CA SER A 47 -2.62 14.99 -6.07
C SER A 47 -1.40 14.64 -5.24
N LYS A 48 -0.72 15.67 -4.75
CA LYS A 48 0.43 15.55 -3.89
C LYS A 48 -0.07 14.87 -2.62
N VAL A 49 0.18 13.57 -2.49
CA VAL A 49 -0.17 12.81 -1.29
C VAL A 49 0.75 13.31 -0.17
N ILE A 50 0.15 13.97 0.82
CA ILE A 50 0.84 14.42 2.02
C ILE A 50 0.58 13.38 3.10
N ALA A 51 1.61 12.70 3.56
CA ALA A 51 1.51 11.83 4.72
C ALA A 51 1.48 12.70 5.99
N ALA A 52 0.39 12.58 6.76
CA ALA A 52 0.25 13.21 8.07
C ALA A 52 -0.12 12.13 9.09
N PRO A 53 0.58 12.03 10.23
CA PRO A 53 0.17 11.15 11.31
C PRO A 53 -1.13 11.66 11.94
N GLY A 54 -2.00 10.76 12.33
CA GLY A 54 -3.24 11.05 13.05
C GLY A 54 -3.62 9.86 13.93
N VAL A 55 -4.39 10.12 14.98
CA VAL A 55 -4.97 9.09 15.84
C VAL A 55 -6.44 8.95 15.48
N VAL A 56 -6.96 7.73 15.50
CA VAL A 56 -8.38 7.46 15.32
C VAL A 56 -9.03 7.42 16.69
N GLU A 57 -10.06 8.22 16.88
CA GLU A 57 -10.90 8.23 18.08
C GLU A 57 -12.30 7.76 17.73
N SER A 58 -13.03 7.30 18.75
CA SER A 58 -14.44 6.96 18.64
C SER A 58 -15.25 8.19 18.21
N VAL A 59 -16.26 7.97 17.36
CA VAL A 59 -17.20 9.05 16.98
C VAL A 59 -18.03 9.49 18.20
N SER A 60 -18.23 8.58 19.15
CA SER A 60 -18.94 8.82 20.41
C SER A 60 -17.99 9.00 21.59
N GLU A 61 -18.53 9.55 22.67
CA GLU A 61 -17.87 9.59 23.97
C GLU A 61 -17.81 8.21 24.63
N GLU A 62 -16.85 8.04 25.53
CA GLU A 62 -16.77 6.90 26.44
C GLU A 62 -17.73 7.13 27.62
N ILE A 63 -18.59 6.15 27.90
CA ILE A 63 -19.62 6.26 28.93
C ILE A 63 -19.42 5.13 29.94
N GLU A 64 -19.19 5.49 31.20
CA GLU A 64 -19.23 4.55 32.31
C GLU A 64 -20.69 4.25 32.68
N VAL A 65 -21.09 2.98 32.57
CA VAL A 65 -22.44 2.54 32.90
C VAL A 65 -22.45 1.95 34.31
N GLY A 66 -23.30 2.49 35.19
CA GLY A 66 -23.47 2.04 36.57
C GLY A 66 -24.94 1.90 36.96
N ALA A 67 -25.20 1.19 38.06
CA ALA A 67 -26.53 1.08 38.63
C ALA A 67 -26.86 2.29 39.51
N GLU A 68 -28.11 2.75 39.46
CA GLU A 68 -28.62 3.84 40.33
C GLU A 68 -28.73 3.41 41.79
N LEU A 69 -29.08 2.15 42.03
CA LEU A 69 -29.24 1.57 43.36
C LEU A 69 -28.09 0.62 43.66
N ALA A 70 -27.59 0.67 44.89
CA ALA A 70 -26.64 -0.32 45.39
C ALA A 70 -27.34 -1.67 45.60
N GLY A 71 -26.72 -2.74 45.13
CA GLY A 71 -27.27 -4.09 45.24
C GLY A 71 -26.26 -5.15 44.80
N LYS A 72 -26.59 -6.42 45.03
CA LYS A 72 -25.79 -7.54 44.51
C LYS A 72 -26.15 -7.79 43.05
N LEU A 73 -25.15 -8.05 42.21
CA LEU A 73 -25.39 -8.52 40.85
C LEU A 73 -25.94 -9.96 40.89
N LYS A 74 -27.07 -10.16 40.23
CA LYS A 74 -27.67 -11.47 39.99
C LYS A 74 -27.13 -12.10 38.72
N SER A 75 -27.03 -11.32 37.65
CA SER A 75 -26.49 -11.77 36.37
C SER A 75 -25.98 -10.61 35.51
N VAL A 76 -25.01 -10.91 34.65
CA VAL A 76 -24.56 -10.04 33.54
C VAL A 76 -24.97 -10.75 32.24
N LEU A 77 -25.58 -10.02 31.31
CA LEU A 77 -26.24 -10.56 30.12
C LEU A 77 -25.46 -10.31 28.82
N VAL A 78 -24.30 -9.66 28.91
CA VAL A 78 -23.44 -9.27 27.79
C VAL A 78 -21.99 -9.58 28.11
N GLU A 79 -21.20 -9.82 27.08
CA GLU A 79 -19.75 -10.03 27.18
C GLU A 79 -18.97 -8.84 26.60
N GLU A 80 -17.66 -8.81 26.85
CA GLU A 80 -16.79 -7.77 26.30
C GLU A 80 -16.72 -7.88 24.77
N GLY A 81 -16.94 -6.75 24.08
CA GLY A 81 -16.96 -6.69 22.62
C GLY A 81 -18.34 -6.86 21.99
N ASP A 82 -19.38 -7.14 22.79
CA ASP A 82 -20.75 -7.19 22.29
C ASP A 82 -21.26 -5.80 21.91
N GLU A 83 -22.02 -5.74 20.80
CA GLU A 83 -22.79 -4.55 20.44
C GLU A 83 -24.07 -4.48 21.26
N VAL A 84 -24.35 -3.32 21.85
CA VAL A 84 -25.54 -3.08 22.67
C VAL A 84 -26.41 -1.97 22.08
N LEU A 85 -27.73 -2.14 22.21
CA LEU A 85 -28.71 -1.16 21.76
C LEU A 85 -29.16 -0.27 22.93
N LYS A 86 -29.61 0.94 22.60
CA LYS A 86 -30.20 1.84 23.59
C LYS A 86 -31.40 1.18 24.29
N GLY A 87 -31.36 1.13 25.61
CA GLY A 87 -32.43 0.54 26.44
C GLY A 87 -32.33 -0.98 26.62
N GLN A 88 -31.29 -1.62 26.07
CA GLN A 88 -31.02 -3.03 26.31
C GLN A 88 -30.62 -3.26 27.78
N ILE A 89 -31.13 -4.34 28.36
CA ILE A 89 -30.76 -4.77 29.71
C ILE A 89 -29.43 -5.52 29.62
N ILE A 90 -28.40 -4.99 30.28
CA ILE A 90 -27.04 -5.57 30.26
C ILE A 90 -26.69 -6.34 31.54
N ALA A 91 -27.37 -6.04 32.65
CA ALA A 91 -27.17 -6.71 33.93
C ALA A 91 -28.44 -6.63 34.77
N VAL A 92 -28.60 -7.58 35.69
CA VAL A 92 -29.73 -7.66 36.62
C VAL A 92 -29.19 -7.67 38.04
N LEU A 93 -29.73 -6.79 38.88
CA LEU A 93 -29.50 -6.79 40.32
C LEU A 93 -30.45 -7.75 41.02
N GLU A 94 -30.01 -8.31 42.14
CA GLU A 94 -30.87 -9.09 43.03
C GLU A 94 -31.94 -8.16 43.64
N ASN A 95 -33.22 -8.50 43.47
CA ASN A 95 -34.33 -7.62 43.78
C ASN A 95 -35.41 -8.24 44.69
N ALA A 96 -35.15 -9.40 45.30
CA ALA A 96 -36.13 -10.09 46.14
C ALA A 96 -36.65 -9.20 47.29
N ASP A 97 -35.74 -8.53 47.99
CA ASP A 97 -36.09 -7.61 49.09
C ASP A 97 -36.87 -6.39 48.60
N PHE A 98 -36.52 -5.87 47.42
CA PHE A 98 -37.20 -4.73 46.81
C PHE A 98 -38.67 -5.07 46.47
N VAL A 99 -38.90 -6.27 45.90
CA VAL A 99 -40.26 -6.74 45.57
C VAL A 99 -41.10 -6.96 46.82
N ALA A 100 -40.52 -7.51 47.90
CA ALA A 100 -41.23 -7.72 49.16
C ALA A 100 -41.73 -6.40 49.78
N ASN A 101 -40.91 -5.34 49.72
CA ASN A 101 -41.27 -4.02 50.26
C ASN A 101 -42.39 -3.33 49.48
N ILE A 102 -42.53 -3.60 48.18
CA ILE A 102 -43.58 -3.00 47.33
C ILE A 102 -44.92 -3.70 47.51
N ALA A 103 -44.92 -4.99 47.85
CA ALA A 103 -46.13 -5.79 47.95
C ALA A 103 -46.95 -5.59 49.24
N THR A 104 -46.49 -4.71 50.15
CA THR A 104 -47.16 -4.38 51.42
C THR A 104 -48.05 -3.15 51.28
#